data_AF-A0A8H7G657-F1
#
_entry.id   AF-A0A8H7G657-F1
#
_cell.length_a   1.000
_cell.length_b   1.000
_cell.length_c   1.000
_cell.angle_alpha   90.00
_cell.angle_beta   90.00
_cell.angle_gamma   90.00
#
_symmetry.space_group_name_H-M   'P 1'
#
loop_
_entity.id
_entity.type
_entity.pdbx_description
1 polymer ?
#
loop_
_entity_poly.entity_id
_entity_poly.type
_entity_poly.pdbx_seq_one_letter_code
_entity_poly.pdbx_strand_id
1 'polypeptide(L)' 'MRLIYLPPYSPDYNPIEEGFSALKAWIRANRDYTRGELGGEVGAHAYTMLWDAVYSTLTPDNAEGWFRDAGHVVY' A
#
# COMPACT_ATOMS: atom_id res chain seq x y z
N MET A 1 6.03 -23.97 -3.98
CA MET A 1 6.02 -22.72 -3.20
C MET A 1 7.43 -22.48 -2.68
N ARG A 2 8.04 -21.31 -2.92
CA ARG A 2 9.35 -20.94 -2.35
C ARG A 2 9.10 -19.89 -1.28
N LEU A 3 9.61 -20.11 -0.07
CA LEU A 3 9.57 -19.13 1.01
C LEU A 3 10.88 -18.35 1.03
N ILE A 4 10.79 -17.04 1.21
CA ILE A 4 11.93 -16.16 1.46
C ILE A 4 11.81 -15.74 2.92
N TYR A 5 12.76 -16.18 3.74
CA TYR A 5 12.80 -15.84 5.15
C TYR A 5 13.55 -14.53 5.34
N LEU A 6 12.96 -13.62 6.12
CA LEU A 6 13.59 -12.35 6.48
C LEU A 6 14.23 -12.48 7.87
N PRO A 7 15.37 -11.81 8.12
CA PRO A 7 15.88 -11.66 9.48
C PRO A 7 14.86 -10.93 10.37
N PRO A 8 14.88 -11.16 11.70
CA PRO A 8 14.03 -10.42 12.63
C PRO A 8 14.18 -8.90 12.46
N TYR A 9 13.06 -8.18 12.60
CA TYR A 9 13.02 -6.71 12.53
C TYR A 9 13.66 -6.10 11.27
N SER A 10 13.52 -6.76 10.12
CA SER A 10 14.02 -6.28 8.83
C SER A 10 12.88 -5.82 7.90
N PRO A 11 12.14 -4.74 8.26
CA PRO A 11 11.07 -4.22 7.42
C PRO A 11 11.60 -3.75 6.05
N ASP A 12 12.86 -3.31 5.99
CA ASP A 12 13.52 -2.86 4.76
C ASP A 12 13.62 -3.97 3.69
N TYR A 13 13.52 -5.24 4.08
CA TYR A 13 13.50 -6.38 3.15
C TYR A 13 12.07 -6.85 2.82
N ASN A 14 11.04 -6.13 3.25
CA ASN A 14 9.65 -6.47 2.99
C ASN A 14 8.98 -5.40 2.10
N PRO A 15 8.76 -5.67 0.79
CA PRO A 15 8.27 -4.66 -0.15
C PRO A 15 6.87 -4.13 0.17
N ILE A 16 6.10 -4.82 1.04
CA ILE A 16 4.79 -4.33 1.46
C ILE A 16 4.87 -3.04 2.29
N GLU A 17 6.02 -2.77 2.94
CA GLU A 17 6.19 -1.57 3.78
C GLU A 17 6.12 -0.28 2.95
N GLU A 18 6.78 -0.26 1.80
CA GLU A 18 6.68 0.86 0.84
C GLU A 18 5.28 0.97 0.25
N GLY A 19 4.64 -0.16 -0.07
CA GLY A 19 3.24 -0.19 -0.52
C GLY A 19 2.29 0.44 0.49
N PHE A 20 2.41 0.09 1.78
CA PHE A 20 1.64 0.74 2.84
C PHE A 20 2.01 2.21 3.03
N SER A 21 3.27 2.58 2.84
CA SER A 21 3.71 3.98 2.87
C SER A 21 3.01 4.81 1.79
N ALA A 22 2.97 4.31 0.54
CA ALA A 22 2.29 4.94 -0.58
C ALA A 22 0.77 5.05 -0.35
N LEU A 23 0.13 3.97 0.14
CA LEU A 23 -1.29 3.97 0.49
C LEU A 23 -1.59 5.03 1.56
N LYS A 24 -0.79 5.10 2.63
CA LYS A 24 -0.93 6.12 3.68
C LYS A 24 -0.73 7.53 3.12
N ALA A 25 0.22 7.72 2.20
CA ALA A 25 0.44 9.01 1.57
C ALA A 25 -0.77 9.45 0.74
N TRP A 26 -1.39 8.54 -0.02
CA TRP A 26 -2.63 8.81 -0.76
C TRP A 26 -3.79 9.16 0.19
N ILE A 27 -3.95 8.42 1.29
CA ILE A 27 -5.01 8.71 2.28
C ILE A 27 -4.82 10.11 2.87
N ARG A 28 -3.57 10.48 3.20
CA ARG A 28 -3.24 11.82 3.73
C ARG A 28 -3.48 12.93 2.70
N ALA A 29 -3.15 12.68 1.43
CA ALA A 29 -3.39 13.62 0.35
C ALA A 29 -4.90 13.82 0.10
N ASN A 30 -5.71 12.78 0.32
CA ASN A 30 -7.17 12.79 0.16
C ASN A 30 -7.90 12.88 1.52
N ARG A 31 -7.36 13.65 2.47
CA ARG A 31 -7.81 13.66 3.87
C ARG A 31 -9.31 13.87 4.05
N ASP A 32 -9.89 14.86 3.37
CA ASP A 32 -11.29 15.22 3.62
C ASP A 32 -12.24 14.19 3.02
N TYR A 33 -11.93 13.69 1.82
CA TYR A 33 -12.63 12.56 1.21
C TYR A 33 -12.56 11.32 2.10
N THR A 34 -11.35 10.90 2.48
CA THR A 34 -11.14 9.71 3.33
C THR A 34 -11.81 9.84 4.69
N ARG A 35 -11.84 11.03 5.29
CA ARG A 35 -12.56 11.27 6.55
C ARG A 35 -14.08 11.15 6.39
N GLY A 36 -14.65 11.62 5.29
CA GLY A 36 -16.08 11.44 5.00
C GLY A 36 -16.45 9.97 4.85
N GLU A 37 -15.69 9.24 4.03
CA GLU A 37 -15.93 7.83 3.74
C GLU A 37 -15.71 6.92 4.98
N LEU A 38 -14.76 7.25 5.85
CA LEU A 38 -14.51 6.52 7.09
C LEU A 38 -15.38 6.98 8.27
N GLY A 39 -16.11 8.10 8.12
CA GLY A 39 -16.94 8.68 9.18
C GLY A 39 -18.24 7.93 9.44
N GLY A 40 -18.63 7.00 8.56
CA GLY A 40 -19.85 6.19 8.72
C GLY A 40 -21.14 6.98 8.46
N GLU A 41 -21.05 8.10 7.76
CA GLU A 41 -22.21 8.89 7.35
C GLU A 41 -23.08 8.13 6.34
N VAL A 42 -24.34 8.54 6.19
CA VAL A 42 -25.25 7.94 5.21
C VAL A 42 -24.68 8.16 3.80
N GLY A 43 -24.41 7.07 3.09
CA GLY A 43 -23.79 7.09 1.75
C GLY A 43 -22.27 6.93 1.75
N ALA A 44 -21.64 6.74 2.92
CA ALA A 44 -20.22 6.43 2.99
C ALA A 44 -19.93 4.99 2.50
N HIS A 45 -18.86 4.87 1.72
CA HIS A 45 -18.39 3.66 1.05
C HIS A 45 -16.89 3.42 1.32
N ALA A 46 -16.53 3.31 2.60
CA ALA A 46 -15.16 3.09 3.06
C ALA A 46 -14.38 2.01 2.28
N TYR A 47 -15.01 0.88 1.96
CA TYR A 47 -14.36 -0.19 1.20
C TYR A 47 -14.03 0.23 -0.23
N THR A 48 -14.95 0.89 -0.93
CA THR A 48 -14.72 1.38 -2.30
C THR A 48 -13.59 2.41 -2.31
N MET A 49 -13.60 3.34 -1.37
CA MET A 49 -12.51 4.32 -1.21
C MET A 49 -11.15 3.64 -0.97
N LEU A 50 -11.10 2.63 -0.11
CA LEU A 50 -9.86 1.87 0.14
C LEU A 50 -9.40 1.11 -1.10
N TRP A 51 -10.33 0.54 -1.88
CA TRP A 51 -9.99 -0.07 -3.17
C TRP A 51 -9.40 0.94 -4.14
N ASP A 52 -10.01 2.12 -4.27
CA ASP A 52 -9.49 3.18 -5.13
C ASP A 52 -8.09 3.61 -4.70
N ALA A 53 -7.87 3.76 -3.39
CA ALA A 53 -6.56 4.10 -2.83
C ALA A 53 -5.51 3.02 -3.17
N VAL A 54 -5.85 1.74 -2.98
CA VAL A 54 -4.98 0.61 -3.28
C VAL A 54 -4.65 0.55 -4.77
N TYR A 55 -5.64 0.56 -5.65
CA TYR A 55 -5.42 0.46 -7.09
C TYR A 55 -4.73 1.69 -7.69
N SER A 56 -4.89 2.85 -7.07
CA SER A 56 -4.19 4.08 -7.49
C SER A 56 -2.72 4.11 -7.06
N THR A 57 -2.33 3.37 -6.02
CA THR A 57 -0.98 3.46 -5.43
C THR A 57 -0.13 2.21 -5.63
N LEU A 58 -0.71 1.01 -5.50
CA LEU A 58 -0.03 -0.27 -5.67
C LEU A 58 -0.08 -0.73 -7.15
N THR A 59 0.42 0.13 -8.04
CA THR A 59 0.52 -0.19 -9.47
C THR A 59 1.61 -1.24 -9.72
N PRO A 60 1.58 -1.97 -10.85
CA PRO A 60 2.64 -2.91 -11.21
C PRO A 60 4.04 -2.26 -11.24
N ASP A 61 4.15 -1.06 -11.78
CA ASP A 61 5.43 -0.33 -11.88
C ASP A 61 6.00 0.03 -10.50
N ASN A 62 5.13 0.49 -9.59
CA ASN A 62 5.53 0.76 -8.21
C ASN A 62 5.93 -0.52 -7.49
N ALA A 63 5.13 -1.59 -7.65
CA ALA A 63 5.42 -2.88 -7.04
C ALA A 63 6.77 -3.42 -7.50
N GLU A 64 7.09 -3.37 -8.80
CA GLU A 64 8.41 -3.78 -9.30
C GLU A 64 9.55 -2.96 -8.64
N GLY A 65 9.36 -1.65 -8.52
CA GLY A 65 10.28 -0.76 -7.83
C GLY A 65 10.52 -1.18 -6.37
N TRP A 66 9.45 -1.46 -5.62
CA TRP A 66 9.55 -1.83 -4.20
C TRP A 66 10.16 -3.22 -3.98
N PHE A 67 9.84 -4.19 -4.84
CA PHE A 67 10.50 -5.49 -4.80
C PHE A 67 12.00 -5.35 -5.07
N ARG A 68 12.39 -4.47 -6.00
CA ARG A 68 13.80 -4.18 -6.29
C ARG A 68 14.50 -3.50 -5.10
N ASP A 69 13.87 -2.51 -4.48
CA ASP A 69 14.43 -1.80 -3.31
C ASP A 69 14.61 -2.74 -2.12
N ALA A 70 13.61 -3.61 -1.88
CA ALA A 70 13.68 -4.65 -0.86
C ALA A 70 14.64 -5.82 -1.18
N GLY A 71 15.37 -5.76 -2.31
CA GLY A 71 16.39 -6.74 -2.69
C GLY A 71 15.87 -8.01 -3.38
N HIS A 72 14.60 -8.04 -3.79
CA HIS A 72 13.94 -9.16 -4.46
C HIS A 72 13.89 -8.93 -5.98
N VAL A 73 15.04 -8.90 -6.64
CA VAL A 73 15.09 -8.77 -8.10
C VAL A 73 14.87 -10.13 -8.77
N VAL A 74 13.87 -10.21 -9.66
CA VAL A 74 13.66 -11.34 -10.59
C VAL A 74 14.35 -10.95 -11.91
N TYR A 75 15.46 -11.60 -12.24
CA TYR A 75 16.05 -11.55 -13.58
C TYR A 75 15.40 -12.60 -14.48
#